data_AF-A0A7J3RBW1-F1
#
_entry.id   AF-A0A7J3RBW1-F1
#
_cell.length_a   1.000
_cell.length_b   1.000
_cell.length_c   1.000
_cell.angle_alpha   90.00
_cell.angle_beta   90.00
_cell.angle_gamma   90.00
#
_symmetry.space_group_name_H-M   'P 1'
#
loop_
_entity.id
_entity.type
_entity.pdbx_description
1 polymer ?
#
loop_
_entity_poly.entity_id
_entity_poly.type
_entity_poly.pdbx_seq_one_letter_code
_entity_poly.pdbx_strand_id
1 'polypeptide(L)'
;MEKLYIKRLYKDKEICAWYVDGRVVNKKFVKDPRKKEFTNYGDFYDFDFIPKNEVWINQEYGKKEWKFFLKFLITRRQLISEGKNYEEANILASKVEEKERGKLKLVKKLKNVKNIEEIYKRVHKKLLKEYNGKVKIWVVRGYLVRSLFFLDFVQGGHDEVYKFIPKNEVWIDDAISKKEIKYVLVHELHERILMKKGYSYERAHEKSIILEYFLRKNPKKINKVLKQKLKQNNSL
;
A
#
# COMPACT_ATOMS: atom_id res chain seq x y z
N MET A 1 -22.24 16.76 4.99
CA MET A 1 -20.88 17.14 5.46
C MET A 1 -19.96 15.93 5.38
N GLU A 2 -18.81 16.03 4.71
CA GLU A 2 -17.77 14.99 4.74
C GLU A 2 -17.19 14.89 6.16
N LYS A 3 -17.31 13.71 6.80
CA LYS A 3 -16.87 13.50 8.18
C LYS A 3 -15.43 12.96 8.19
N LEU A 4 -14.50 13.69 8.81
CA LEU A 4 -13.11 13.26 8.96
C LEU A 4 -13.01 12.04 9.89
N TYR A 5 -13.44 12.21 11.14
CA TYR A 5 -13.41 11.16 12.16
C TYR A 5 -14.60 10.23 12.02
N ILE A 6 -14.34 8.96 11.69
CA ILE A 6 -15.40 7.99 11.48
C ILE A 6 -15.73 7.26 12.78
N LYS A 7 -14.72 6.68 13.41
CA LYS A 7 -14.88 5.85 14.62
C LYS A 7 -13.59 5.86 15.44
N ARG A 8 -13.70 6.02 16.76
CA ARG A 8 -12.58 5.80 17.69
C ARG A 8 -12.33 4.31 17.85
N LEU A 9 -11.07 3.90 17.71
CA LEU A 9 -10.65 2.50 17.81
C LEU A 9 -10.03 2.17 19.16
N TYR A 10 -9.30 3.13 19.70
CA TYR A 10 -8.51 2.96 20.91
C TYR A 10 -8.33 4.33 21.58
N LYS A 11 -8.24 4.33 22.91
CA LYS A 11 -7.89 5.49 23.70
C LYS A 11 -7.22 5.03 24.98
N ASP A 12 -6.07 5.60 25.29
CA ASP A 12 -5.49 5.61 26.63
C ASP A 12 -5.24 7.06 27.08
N LYS A 13 -4.35 7.25 28.07
CA LYS A 13 -4.01 8.58 28.60
C LYS A 13 -3.20 9.43 27.62
N GLU A 14 -2.48 8.82 26.69
CA GLU A 14 -1.49 9.49 25.84
C GLU A 14 -1.90 9.54 24.36
N ILE A 15 -2.60 8.50 23.88
CA ILE A 15 -2.90 8.30 22.47
C ILE A 15 -4.38 7.99 22.24
N CYS A 16 -4.94 8.60 21.20
CA CYS A 16 -6.25 8.27 20.65
C CYS A 16 -6.11 7.77 19.20
N ALA A 17 -6.63 6.57 18.93
CA ALA A 17 -6.63 6.02 17.57
C ALA A 17 -7.99 6.17 16.91
N TRP A 18 -8.00 6.62 15.66
CA TRP A 18 -9.21 6.86 14.89
C TRP A 18 -9.18 6.15 13.54
N TYR A 19 -10.33 5.59 13.14
CA TYR A 19 -10.62 5.50 11.72
C TYR A 19 -10.98 6.88 11.18
N VAL A 20 -10.30 7.27 10.12
CA VAL A 20 -10.56 8.50 9.38
C VAL A 20 -10.92 8.21 7.92
N ASP A 21 -11.65 9.11 7.29
CA ASP A 21 -11.87 9.07 5.84
C ASP A 21 -10.64 9.61 5.11
N GLY A 22 -9.80 8.72 4.58
CA GLY A 22 -8.56 9.13 3.92
C GLY A 22 -8.78 9.99 2.67
N ARG A 23 -9.96 9.95 2.04
CA ARG A 23 -10.27 10.86 0.92
C ARG A 23 -10.41 12.29 1.41
N VAL A 24 -11.02 12.47 2.58
CA VAL A 24 -11.10 13.77 3.24
C VAL A 24 -9.73 14.23 3.67
N VAL A 25 -8.89 13.32 4.21
CA VAL A 25 -7.51 13.65 4.59
C VAL A 25 -6.71 14.15 3.39
N ASN A 26 -6.67 13.37 2.31
CA ASN A 26 -5.92 13.70 1.09
C ASN A 26 -6.45 14.97 0.40
N LYS A 27 -7.76 15.23 0.46
CA LYS A 27 -8.36 16.42 -0.15
C LYS A 27 -8.09 17.71 0.65
N LYS A 28 -8.09 17.63 1.99
CA LYS A 28 -8.05 18.83 2.86
C LYS A 28 -6.66 19.17 3.36
N PHE A 29 -5.82 18.18 3.66
CA PHE A 29 -4.57 18.41 4.38
C PHE A 29 -3.32 18.12 3.54
N VAL A 30 -3.41 17.22 2.57
CA VAL A 30 -2.28 16.92 1.69
C VAL A 30 -2.12 18.01 0.64
N LYS A 31 -1.02 18.78 0.74
CA LYS A 31 -0.71 19.90 -0.15
C LYS A 31 -0.31 19.45 -1.56
N ASP A 32 0.52 18.40 -1.65
CA ASP A 32 0.96 17.83 -2.93
C ASP A 32 0.89 16.29 -2.88
N PRO A 33 -0.17 15.67 -3.45
CA PRO A 33 -0.32 14.22 -3.45
C PRO A 33 0.80 13.50 -4.22
N ARG A 34 1.54 14.21 -5.07
CA ARG A 34 2.69 13.61 -5.78
C ARG A 34 3.90 13.40 -4.86
N LYS A 35 3.94 14.07 -3.71
CA LYS A 35 5.04 13.97 -2.74
C LYS A 35 4.73 13.01 -1.60
N LYS A 36 3.51 13.07 -1.06
CA LYS A 36 3.10 12.23 0.06
C LYS A 36 1.58 12.14 0.15
N GLU A 37 1.03 10.94 0.03
CA GLU A 37 -0.39 10.67 0.26
C GLU A 37 -0.61 9.96 1.60
N PHE A 38 -1.75 10.22 2.23
CA PHE A 38 -2.24 9.43 3.35
C PHE A 38 -2.92 8.16 2.82
N THR A 39 -2.21 7.04 2.88
CA THR A 39 -2.65 5.75 2.34
C THR A 39 -3.31 4.89 3.42
N ASN A 40 -2.52 4.20 4.25
CA ASN A 40 -3.01 3.18 5.17
C ASN A 40 -3.22 3.71 6.59
N TYR A 41 -2.22 4.38 7.13
CA TYR A 41 -2.17 4.92 8.47
C TYR A 41 -1.07 5.99 8.58
N GLY A 42 -1.05 6.70 9.71
CA GLY A 42 0.05 7.60 10.06
C GLY A 42 -0.20 8.30 11.40
N ASP A 43 0.82 8.99 11.88
CA ASP A 43 0.74 9.89 13.04
C ASP A 43 1.42 11.25 12.75
N PHE A 44 1.58 12.07 13.78
CA PHE A 44 2.24 13.38 13.70
C PHE A 44 3.66 13.36 13.10
N TYR A 45 4.42 12.28 13.29
CA TYR A 45 5.76 12.16 12.71
C TYR A 45 5.71 11.89 11.20
N ASP A 46 4.64 11.25 10.74
CA ASP A 46 4.42 11.03 9.31
C ASP A 46 3.77 12.28 8.67
N PHE A 47 2.83 12.92 9.36
CA PHE A 47 2.03 14.02 8.84
C PHE A 47 1.84 15.10 9.91
N ASP A 48 2.40 16.28 9.68
CA ASP A 48 2.38 17.43 10.61
C ASP A 48 0.96 17.91 10.96
N PHE A 49 -0.02 17.62 10.11
CA PHE A 49 -1.44 17.93 10.33
C PHE A 49 -2.16 16.93 11.26
N ILE A 50 -1.57 15.77 11.58
CA ILE A 50 -2.17 14.82 12.51
C ILE A 50 -1.84 15.27 13.94
N PRO A 51 -2.83 15.42 14.84
CA PRO A 51 -2.56 15.86 16.21
C PRO A 51 -1.53 14.98 16.92
N LYS A 52 -0.68 15.59 17.75
CA LYS A 52 0.41 14.87 18.44
C LYS A 52 -0.07 13.68 19.26
N ASN A 53 -1.26 13.74 19.84
CA ASN A 53 -1.86 12.68 20.66
C ASN A 53 -2.76 11.72 19.84
N GLU A 54 -2.71 11.78 18.51
CA GLU A 54 -3.55 10.95 17.65
C GLU A 54 -2.74 10.06 16.73
N VAL A 55 -3.35 8.91 16.40
CA VAL A 55 -2.94 8.04 15.32
C VAL A 55 -4.15 7.82 14.41
N TRP A 56 -3.95 7.98 13.11
CA TRP A 56 -5.01 7.89 12.13
C TRP A 56 -4.84 6.63 11.29
N ILE A 57 -5.92 5.89 11.13
CA ILE A 57 -5.99 4.70 10.28
C ILE A 57 -7.04 4.96 9.21
N ASN A 58 -6.65 4.83 7.95
CA ASN A 58 -7.59 5.01 6.85
C ASN A 58 -8.67 3.91 6.92
N GLN A 59 -9.94 4.31 6.99
CA GLN A 59 -11.05 3.38 7.06
C GLN A 59 -11.11 2.44 5.85
N GLU A 60 -10.70 2.91 4.67
CA GLU A 60 -10.77 2.12 3.44
C GLU A 60 -9.69 1.03 3.44
N TYR A 61 -8.44 1.43 3.67
CA TYR A 61 -7.30 0.53 3.50
C TYR A 61 -6.88 -0.20 4.79
N GLY A 62 -7.07 0.41 5.95
CA GLY A 62 -6.55 -0.10 7.22
C GLY A 62 -7.53 -0.90 8.07
N LYS A 63 -8.80 -1.03 7.66
CA LYS A 63 -9.84 -1.60 8.53
C LYS A 63 -9.57 -3.04 8.99
N LYS A 64 -8.94 -3.88 8.17
CA LYS A 64 -8.68 -5.28 8.53
C LYS A 64 -7.40 -5.47 9.34
N GLU A 65 -6.48 -4.53 9.23
CA GLU A 65 -5.11 -4.65 9.76
C GLU A 65 -4.80 -3.61 10.84
N TRP A 66 -5.80 -2.81 11.24
CA TRP A 66 -5.64 -1.69 12.17
C TRP A 66 -4.90 -2.05 13.46
N LYS A 67 -5.01 -3.29 13.95
CA LYS A 67 -4.31 -3.74 15.15
C LYS A 67 -2.79 -3.79 14.96
N PHE A 68 -2.34 -4.21 13.78
CA PHE A 68 -0.91 -4.24 13.43
C PHE A 68 -0.37 -2.81 13.31
N PHE A 69 -1.08 -1.97 12.57
CA PHE A 69 -0.72 -0.55 12.38
C PHE A 69 -0.71 0.22 13.70
N LEU A 70 -1.73 0.00 14.55
CA LEU A 70 -1.77 0.60 15.88
C LEU A 70 -0.60 0.14 16.74
N LYS A 71 -0.27 -1.15 16.71
CA LYS A 71 0.85 -1.70 17.48
C LYS A 71 2.18 -1.08 17.02
N PHE A 72 2.40 -1.00 15.71
CA PHE A 72 3.56 -0.32 15.14
C PHE A 72 3.66 1.14 15.61
N LEU A 73 2.59 1.93 15.44
CA LEU A 73 2.60 3.35 15.79
C LEU A 73 2.81 3.59 17.29
N ILE A 74 2.14 2.83 18.16
CA ILE A 74 2.34 2.96 19.62
C ILE A 74 3.77 2.58 19.99
N THR A 75 4.29 1.47 19.48
CA THR A 75 5.67 1.03 19.77
C THR A 75 6.69 2.04 19.27
N ARG A 76 6.54 2.58 18.06
CA ARG A 76 7.45 3.60 17.53
C ARG A 76 7.46 4.85 18.43
N ARG A 77 6.28 5.32 18.83
CA ARG A 77 6.15 6.52 19.68
C ARG A 77 6.78 6.31 21.05
N GLN A 78 6.58 5.14 21.65
CA GLN A 78 7.24 4.76 22.90
C GLN A 78 8.77 4.82 22.74
N LEU A 79 9.32 4.18 21.70
CA LEU A 79 10.76 4.19 21.45
C LEU A 79 11.32 5.60 21.25
N ILE A 80 10.59 6.47 20.53
CA ILE A 80 10.98 7.88 20.37
C ILE A 80 10.96 8.61 21.72
N SER A 81 9.97 8.37 22.57
CA SER A 81 9.92 8.97 23.92
C SER A 81 11.06 8.47 24.83
N GLU A 82 11.57 7.26 24.56
CA GLU A 82 12.75 6.68 25.23
C GLU A 82 14.08 7.17 24.62
N GLY A 83 14.05 8.14 23.70
CA GLY A 83 15.22 8.79 23.13
C GLY A 83 15.76 8.16 21.83
N LYS A 84 15.07 7.16 21.27
CA LYS A 84 15.42 6.62 19.95
C LYS A 84 15.13 7.63 18.85
N ASN A 85 16.02 7.72 17.86
CA ASN A 85 15.72 8.51 16.68
C ASN A 85 14.62 7.83 15.83
N TYR A 86 14.01 8.60 14.93
CA TYR A 86 12.88 8.16 14.13
C TYR A 86 13.16 6.89 13.30
N GLU A 87 14.33 6.81 12.67
CA GLU A 87 14.68 5.68 11.80
C GLU A 87 14.88 4.40 12.60
N GLU A 88 15.62 4.49 13.72
CA GLU A 88 15.82 3.36 14.63
C GLU A 88 14.48 2.89 15.22
N ALA A 89 13.62 3.83 15.62
CA ALA A 89 12.29 3.52 16.14
C ALA A 89 11.39 2.85 15.08
N ASN A 90 11.45 3.29 13.82
CA ASN A 90 10.75 2.65 12.70
C ASN A 90 11.20 1.20 12.53
N ILE A 91 12.51 0.94 12.44
CA ILE A 91 13.05 -0.42 12.25
C ILE A 91 12.61 -1.36 13.39
N LEU A 92 12.71 -0.90 14.63
CA LEU A 92 12.33 -1.69 15.80
C LEU A 92 10.82 -1.93 15.86
N ALA A 93 10.00 -0.92 15.56
CA ALA A 93 8.55 -1.07 15.50
C ALA A 93 8.12 -2.03 14.37
N SER A 94 8.77 -2.00 13.21
CA SER A 94 8.53 -2.95 12.11
C SER A 94 8.77 -4.40 12.56
N LYS A 95 9.86 -4.66 13.29
CA LYS A 95 10.13 -6.00 13.85
C LYS A 95 9.04 -6.47 14.81
N VAL A 96 8.47 -5.55 15.59
CA VAL A 96 7.33 -5.88 16.48
C VAL A 96 6.09 -6.22 15.65
N GLU A 97 5.78 -5.44 14.60
CA GLU A 97 4.66 -5.74 13.71
C GLU A 97 4.84 -7.09 13.00
N GLU A 98 6.02 -7.37 12.45
CA GLU A 98 6.36 -8.65 11.81
C GLU A 98 6.17 -9.83 12.76
N LYS A 99 6.58 -9.67 14.03
CA LYS A 99 6.38 -10.68 15.06
C LYS A 99 4.89 -10.92 15.34
N GLU A 100 4.08 -9.86 15.45
CA GLU A 100 2.63 -9.99 15.66
C GLU A 100 1.94 -10.65 14.45
N ARG A 101 2.29 -10.25 13.22
CA ARG A 101 1.78 -10.87 11.99
C ARG A 101 2.17 -12.34 11.90
N GLY A 102 3.41 -12.66 12.30
CA GLY A 102 3.92 -14.02 12.40
C GLY A 102 3.15 -14.91 13.37
N LYS A 103 2.35 -14.37 14.29
CA LYS A 103 1.52 -15.17 15.21
C LYS A 103 0.27 -15.74 14.54
N LEU A 104 -0.18 -15.17 13.41
CA LEU A 104 -1.38 -15.62 12.71
C LEU A 104 -1.23 -17.07 12.24
N LYS A 105 -2.23 -17.93 12.54
CA LYS A 105 -2.19 -19.37 12.23
C LYS A 105 -1.83 -19.65 10.76
N LEU A 106 -2.44 -18.91 9.83
CA LEU A 106 -2.15 -19.06 8.40
C LEU A 106 -0.72 -18.63 8.05
N VAL A 107 -0.22 -17.52 8.61
CA VAL A 107 1.15 -17.05 8.37
C VAL A 107 2.16 -18.06 8.91
N LYS A 108 1.97 -18.58 10.13
CA LYS A 108 2.80 -19.66 10.69
C LYS A 108 2.86 -20.87 9.76
N LYS A 109 1.69 -21.32 9.26
CA LYS A 109 1.62 -22.45 8.33
C LYS A 109 2.41 -22.15 7.05
N LEU A 110 2.22 -20.97 6.45
CA LEU A 110 2.85 -20.62 5.18
C LEU A 110 4.35 -20.36 5.28
N LYS A 111 4.86 -19.88 6.42
CA LYS A 111 6.31 -19.73 6.64
C LYS A 111 7.07 -21.06 6.58
N ASN A 112 6.39 -22.18 6.82
CA ASN A 112 6.99 -23.52 6.75
C ASN A 112 6.83 -24.17 5.36
N VAL A 113 6.10 -23.54 4.44
CA VAL A 113 5.91 -24.06 3.08
C VAL A 113 7.15 -23.78 2.26
N LYS A 114 7.81 -24.84 1.77
CA LYS A 114 9.00 -24.73 0.92
C LYS A 114 8.68 -24.35 -0.52
N ASN A 115 7.48 -24.70 -0.99
CA ASN A 115 7.06 -24.43 -2.36
C ASN A 115 6.39 -23.06 -2.47
N ILE A 116 7.07 -22.10 -3.09
CA ILE A 116 6.57 -20.74 -3.27
C ILE A 116 5.26 -20.67 -4.07
N GLU A 117 5.01 -21.61 -4.99
CA GLU A 117 3.77 -21.65 -5.77
C GLU A 117 2.53 -21.92 -4.90
N GLU A 118 2.68 -22.69 -3.82
CA GLU A 118 1.59 -22.86 -2.86
C GLU A 118 1.32 -21.57 -2.09
N ILE A 119 2.36 -20.80 -1.79
CA ILE A 119 2.22 -19.47 -1.18
C ILE A 119 1.51 -18.53 -2.16
N TYR A 120 1.89 -18.49 -3.43
CA TYR A 120 1.25 -17.66 -4.44
C TYR A 120 -0.23 -17.98 -4.60
N LYS A 121 -0.64 -19.26 -4.62
CA LYS A 121 -2.06 -19.65 -4.63
C LYS A 121 -2.85 -19.07 -3.45
N ARG A 122 -2.20 -18.86 -2.30
CA ARG A 122 -2.82 -18.25 -1.11
C ARG A 122 -2.78 -16.73 -1.16
N VAL A 123 -1.78 -16.13 -1.81
CA VAL A 123 -1.69 -14.68 -1.97
C VAL A 123 -2.64 -14.17 -3.06
N HIS A 124 -2.68 -14.83 -4.22
CA HIS A 124 -3.60 -14.53 -5.31
C HIS A 124 -5.05 -14.67 -4.85
N LYS A 125 -5.79 -13.57 -4.87
CA LYS A 125 -7.19 -13.52 -4.45
C LYS A 125 -8.13 -13.59 -5.64
N LYS A 126 -7.87 -12.76 -6.65
CA LYS A 126 -8.71 -12.67 -7.85
C LYS A 126 -7.90 -12.22 -9.05
N LEU A 127 -7.99 -12.98 -10.13
CA LEU A 127 -7.46 -12.59 -11.43
C LEU A 127 -8.39 -11.55 -12.08
N LEU A 128 -7.85 -10.39 -12.49
CA LEU A 128 -8.61 -9.37 -13.23
C LEU A 128 -8.60 -9.67 -14.73
N LYS A 129 -9.40 -10.67 -15.13
CA LYS A 129 -9.42 -11.20 -16.50
C LYS A 129 -9.57 -10.14 -17.59
N GLU A 130 -10.32 -9.06 -17.32
CA GLU A 130 -10.55 -7.95 -18.25
C GLU A 130 -9.28 -7.19 -18.67
N TYR A 131 -8.19 -7.32 -17.91
CA TYR A 131 -6.93 -6.61 -18.15
C TYR A 131 -5.79 -7.54 -18.57
N ASN A 132 -6.02 -8.84 -18.69
CA ASN A 132 -4.93 -9.79 -18.87
C ASN A 132 -4.49 -9.96 -20.32
N GLY A 133 -3.19 -10.23 -20.48
CA GLY A 133 -2.58 -10.76 -21.69
C GLY A 133 -1.36 -11.59 -21.32
N LYS A 134 -0.19 -11.23 -21.87
CA LYS A 134 1.10 -11.79 -21.43
C LYS A 134 1.38 -11.44 -19.97
N VAL A 135 0.98 -10.25 -19.54
CA VAL A 135 1.03 -9.83 -18.13
C VAL A 135 -0.29 -10.18 -17.44
N LYS A 136 -0.20 -10.86 -16.30
CA LYS A 136 -1.35 -11.22 -15.45
C LYS A 136 -1.52 -10.20 -14.34
N ILE A 137 -2.75 -9.72 -14.15
CA ILE A 137 -3.07 -8.74 -13.12
C ILE A 137 -3.90 -9.40 -12.04
N TRP A 138 -3.35 -9.44 -10.83
CA TRP A 138 -3.96 -10.07 -9.68
C TRP A 138 -4.36 -9.01 -8.64
N VAL A 139 -5.58 -9.10 -8.15
CA VAL A 139 -5.86 -8.63 -6.80
C VAL A 139 -5.32 -9.68 -5.84
N VAL A 140 -4.50 -9.25 -4.89
CA VAL A 140 -3.82 -10.11 -3.90
C VAL A 140 -4.31 -9.83 -2.49
N ARG A 141 -4.19 -10.81 -1.60
CA ARG A 141 -4.43 -10.63 -0.16
C ARG A 141 -3.27 -9.80 0.40
N GLY A 142 -3.41 -8.47 0.44
CA GLY A 142 -2.31 -7.57 0.80
C GLY A 142 -1.72 -7.87 2.17
N TYR A 143 -2.55 -8.24 3.14
CA TYR A 143 -2.08 -8.64 4.46
C TYR A 143 -1.14 -9.85 4.43
N LEU A 144 -1.30 -10.80 3.50
CA LEU A 144 -0.36 -11.92 3.35
C LEU A 144 0.94 -11.45 2.72
N VAL A 145 0.89 -10.52 1.76
CA VAL A 145 2.10 -9.94 1.17
C VAL A 145 2.93 -9.25 2.24
N ARG A 146 2.29 -8.40 3.07
CA ARG A 146 2.93 -7.76 4.23
C ARG A 146 3.44 -8.72 5.30
N SER A 147 2.78 -9.86 5.48
CA SER A 147 3.17 -10.82 6.52
C SER A 147 4.26 -11.81 6.09
N LEU A 148 4.48 -11.97 4.78
CA LEU A 148 5.35 -13.02 4.23
C LEU A 148 6.51 -12.47 3.41
N PHE A 149 6.35 -11.31 2.77
CA PHE A 149 7.30 -10.81 1.79
C PHE A 149 7.82 -9.42 2.11
N PHE A 150 6.94 -8.44 2.28
CA PHE A 150 7.35 -7.04 2.39
C PHE A 150 6.33 -6.21 3.15
N LEU A 151 6.70 -5.78 4.36
CA LEU A 151 5.82 -5.09 5.31
C LEU A 151 5.22 -3.80 4.74
N ASP A 152 6.00 -3.09 3.91
CA ASP A 152 5.59 -1.80 3.31
C ASP A 152 4.92 -1.98 1.95
N PHE A 153 4.44 -3.17 1.60
CA PHE A 153 3.61 -3.36 0.41
C PHE A 153 2.30 -2.57 0.56
N VAL A 154 2.10 -1.54 -0.26
CA VAL A 154 0.96 -0.63 -0.23
C VAL A 154 0.47 -0.39 -1.65
N GLN A 155 -0.85 -0.40 -1.85
CA GLN A 155 -1.54 -0.21 -3.13
C GLN A 155 -1.28 -1.29 -4.20
N GLY A 156 -0.04 -1.45 -4.66
CA GLY A 156 0.32 -2.36 -5.75
C GLY A 156 1.83 -2.58 -5.90
N GLY A 157 2.20 -3.38 -6.90
CA GLY A 157 3.59 -3.64 -7.25
C GLY A 157 3.71 -4.61 -8.42
N HIS A 158 4.92 -4.71 -9.00
CA HIS A 158 5.19 -5.64 -10.11
C HIS A 158 6.57 -6.29 -10.06
N ASP A 159 6.75 -7.31 -10.91
CA ASP A 159 7.91 -8.20 -11.02
C ASP A 159 9.26 -7.55 -11.35
N GLU A 160 9.25 -6.32 -11.88
CA GLU A 160 10.46 -5.53 -12.11
C GLU A 160 10.93 -4.74 -10.87
N VAL A 161 10.06 -4.46 -9.91
CA VAL A 161 10.43 -3.82 -8.63
C VAL A 161 10.67 -4.88 -7.56
N TYR A 162 9.72 -5.81 -7.42
CA TYR A 162 9.70 -6.77 -6.32
C TYR A 162 10.07 -8.16 -6.81
N LYS A 163 11.22 -8.66 -6.35
CA LYS A 163 11.73 -10.00 -6.70
C LYS A 163 10.82 -11.15 -6.26
N PHE A 164 9.96 -10.93 -5.25
CA PHE A 164 8.99 -11.92 -4.77
C PHE A 164 7.72 -11.97 -5.62
N ILE A 165 7.51 -11.03 -6.54
CA ILE A 165 6.37 -11.06 -7.47
C ILE A 165 6.78 -11.90 -8.69
N PRO A 166 6.00 -12.93 -9.07
CA PRO A 166 6.30 -13.77 -10.23
C PRO A 166 6.45 -12.95 -11.51
N LYS A 167 7.34 -13.42 -12.40
CA LYS A 167 7.54 -12.76 -13.69
C LYS A 167 6.24 -12.65 -14.47
N ASN A 168 6.06 -11.49 -15.11
CA ASN A 168 4.86 -11.07 -15.83
C ASN A 168 3.60 -10.98 -14.96
N GLU A 169 3.75 -10.64 -13.68
CA GLU A 169 2.61 -10.31 -12.82
C GLU A 169 2.66 -8.86 -12.31
N VAL A 170 1.46 -8.29 -12.17
CA VAL A 170 1.20 -7.04 -11.45
C VAL A 170 0.20 -7.38 -10.35
N TRP A 171 0.54 -7.01 -9.11
CA TRP A 171 -0.27 -7.27 -7.92
C TRP A 171 -0.90 -5.97 -7.44
N ILE A 172 -2.19 -6.04 -7.10
CA ILE A 172 -2.98 -4.94 -6.54
C ILE A 172 -3.50 -5.38 -5.18
N ASP A 173 -3.30 -4.56 -4.15
CA ASP A 173 -3.78 -4.83 -2.80
C ASP A 173 -5.32 -4.91 -2.76
N ASP A 174 -5.87 -5.91 -2.07
CA ASP A 174 -7.31 -6.06 -1.89
C ASP A 174 -7.96 -5.04 -0.94
N ALA A 175 -7.15 -4.18 -0.34
CA ALA A 175 -7.57 -2.96 0.34
C ALA A 175 -8.05 -1.88 -0.64
N ILE A 176 -7.66 -1.93 -1.91
CA ILE A 176 -8.00 -0.93 -2.92
C ILE A 176 -9.45 -1.01 -3.38
N SER A 177 -10.19 0.10 -3.34
CA SER A 177 -11.54 0.12 -3.91
C SER A 177 -11.54 0.01 -5.42
N LYS A 178 -12.62 -0.55 -5.96
CA LYS A 178 -12.79 -0.76 -7.41
C LYS A 178 -12.59 0.51 -8.25
N LYS A 179 -12.88 1.70 -7.69
CA LYS A 179 -12.70 2.98 -8.38
C LYS A 179 -11.22 3.37 -8.50
N GLU A 180 -10.42 3.02 -7.49
CA GLU A 180 -8.99 3.34 -7.41
C GLU A 180 -8.11 2.34 -8.17
N ILE A 181 -8.55 1.08 -8.33
CA ILE A 181 -7.80 0.04 -9.05
C ILE A 181 -7.28 0.53 -10.40
N LYS A 182 -8.06 1.31 -11.15
CA LYS A 182 -7.64 1.77 -12.49
C LYS A 182 -6.47 2.75 -12.46
N TYR A 183 -6.39 3.59 -11.43
CA TYR A 183 -5.30 4.56 -11.27
C TYR A 183 -4.02 3.85 -10.88
N VAL A 184 -4.09 3.03 -9.81
CA VAL A 184 -2.98 2.18 -9.37
C VAL A 184 -2.49 1.32 -10.52
N LEU A 185 -3.38 0.68 -11.26
CA LEU A 185 -2.98 -0.18 -12.37
C LEU A 185 -2.29 0.58 -13.51
N VAL A 186 -2.71 1.82 -13.82
CA VAL A 186 -1.98 2.64 -14.81
C VAL A 186 -0.59 3.00 -14.29
N HIS A 187 -0.46 3.34 -13.01
CA HIS A 187 0.83 3.59 -12.38
C HIS A 187 1.74 2.38 -12.51
N GLU A 188 1.32 1.22 -12.00
CA GLU A 188 2.11 -0.02 -12.03
C GLU A 188 2.51 -0.42 -13.46
N LEU A 189 1.57 -0.38 -14.41
CA LEU A 189 1.87 -0.76 -15.79
C LEU A 189 2.82 0.21 -16.48
N HIS A 190 2.71 1.51 -16.18
CA HIS A 190 3.56 2.53 -16.76
C HIS A 190 4.99 2.44 -16.21
N GLU A 191 5.13 2.29 -14.91
CA GLU A 191 6.40 2.09 -14.22
C GLU A 191 7.12 0.85 -14.77
N ARG A 192 6.41 -0.27 -14.86
CA ARG A 192 6.92 -1.52 -15.44
C ARG A 192 7.43 -1.35 -16.87
N ILE A 193 6.70 -0.64 -17.74
CA ILE A 193 7.13 -0.36 -19.11
C ILE A 193 8.45 0.41 -19.14
N LEU A 194 8.58 1.42 -18.28
CA LEU A 194 9.78 2.24 -18.23
C LEU A 194 10.97 1.45 -17.71
N MET A 195 10.79 0.66 -16.65
CA MET A 195 11.85 -0.21 -16.12
C MET A 195 12.29 -1.26 -17.13
N LYS A 196 11.37 -1.88 -17.86
CA LYS A 196 11.69 -2.79 -19.00
C LYS A 196 12.49 -2.11 -20.11
N LYS A 197 12.38 -0.79 -20.25
CA LYS A 197 13.16 0.03 -21.20
C LYS A 197 14.49 0.53 -20.61
N GLY A 198 14.88 0.07 -19.42
CA GLY A 198 16.13 0.43 -18.77
C GLY A 198 16.09 1.71 -17.92
N TYR A 199 14.91 2.23 -17.60
CA TYR A 199 14.80 3.34 -16.64
C TYR A 199 15.06 2.81 -15.22
N SER A 200 15.70 3.63 -14.39
CA SER A 200 15.78 3.34 -12.95
C SER A 200 14.39 3.38 -12.31
N TYR A 201 14.25 2.71 -11.17
CA TYR A 201 13.00 2.70 -10.41
C TYR A 201 12.54 4.13 -10.09
N GLU A 202 13.42 4.98 -9.57
CA GLU A 202 13.10 6.34 -9.14
C GLU A 202 12.52 7.17 -10.30
N ARG A 203 13.17 7.09 -11.47
CA ARG A 203 12.72 7.81 -12.66
C ARG A 203 11.43 7.24 -13.24
N ALA A 204 11.25 5.92 -13.20
CA ALA A 204 10.03 5.27 -13.65
C ALA A 204 8.84 5.60 -12.74
N HIS A 205 9.08 5.61 -11.42
CA HIS A 205 8.10 5.91 -10.39
C HIS A 205 7.63 7.35 -10.45
N GLU A 206 8.55 8.31 -10.50
CA GLU A 206 8.22 9.74 -10.62
C GLU A 206 7.34 10.03 -11.87
N LYS A 207 7.72 9.46 -13.02
CA LYS A 207 6.94 9.59 -14.25
C LYS A 207 5.55 8.98 -14.15
N SER A 208 5.40 7.91 -13.37
CA SER A 208 4.12 7.23 -13.16
C SER A 208 3.22 8.01 -12.20
N ILE A 209 3.77 8.62 -11.15
CA ILE A 209 3.07 9.57 -10.29
C ILE A 209 2.50 10.73 -11.11
N ILE A 210 3.31 11.32 -12.01
CA ILE A 210 2.87 12.44 -12.87
C ILE A 210 1.69 12.01 -13.77
N LEU A 211 1.80 10.82 -14.38
CA LEU A 211 0.74 10.29 -15.23
C LEU A 211 -0.54 9.99 -14.44
N GLU A 212 -0.41 9.35 -13.27
CA GLU A 212 -1.55 9.05 -12.40
C GLU A 212 -2.25 10.35 -11.98
N TYR A 213 -1.50 11.34 -11.50
CA TYR A 213 -2.03 12.64 -11.10
C TYR A 213 -2.79 13.33 -12.24
N PHE A 214 -2.22 13.34 -13.45
CA PHE A 214 -2.88 13.87 -14.64
C PHE A 214 -4.22 13.15 -14.90
N LEU A 215 -4.25 11.82 -14.78
CA LEU A 215 -5.47 11.04 -15.01
C LEU A 215 -6.52 11.24 -13.92
N ARG A 216 -6.12 11.42 -12.66
CA ARG A 216 -7.03 11.80 -11.56
C ARG A 216 -7.73 13.13 -11.83
N LYS A 217 -7.05 14.08 -12.48
CA LYS A 217 -7.64 15.34 -12.96
C LYS A 217 -8.42 15.20 -14.27
N ASN A 218 -8.20 14.12 -15.02
CA ASN A 218 -8.80 13.86 -16.32
C ASN A 218 -9.44 12.45 -16.39
N PRO A 219 -10.41 12.12 -15.51
CA PRO A 219 -10.90 10.74 -15.34
C PRO A 219 -11.50 10.14 -16.61
N LYS A 220 -12.02 10.97 -17.54
CA LYS A 220 -12.52 10.51 -18.85
C LYS A 220 -11.45 9.81 -19.70
N LYS A 221 -10.15 10.09 -19.47
CA LYS A 221 -9.02 9.53 -20.23
C LYS A 221 -8.53 8.18 -19.69
N ILE A 222 -8.91 7.79 -18.46
CA ILE A 222 -8.32 6.63 -17.76
C ILE A 222 -8.44 5.34 -18.54
N ASN A 223 -9.63 5.03 -19.08
CA ASN A 223 -9.87 3.77 -19.78
C ASN A 223 -9.05 3.68 -21.08
N LYS A 224 -8.88 4.81 -21.79
CA LYS A 224 -8.08 4.86 -23.03
C LYS A 224 -6.61 4.62 -22.73
N VAL A 225 -6.06 5.33 -21.73
CA VAL A 225 -4.65 5.19 -21.36
C VAL A 225 -4.36 3.81 -20.78
N LEU A 226 -5.24 3.28 -19.93
CA LEU A 226 -5.09 1.94 -19.38
C LEU A 226 -5.02 0.87 -20.49
N LYS A 227 -5.94 0.90 -21.47
CA LYS A 227 -5.89 0.00 -22.63
C LYS A 227 -4.57 0.09 -23.39
N GLN A 228 -4.04 1.31 -23.56
CA GLN A 228 -2.75 1.51 -24.22
C GLN A 228 -1.59 0.90 -23.42
N LYS A 229 -1.55 1.11 -22.10
CA LYS A 229 -0.49 0.55 -21.23
C LYS A 229 -0.55 -0.97 -21.14
N LEU A 230 -1.75 -1.54 -21.17
CA LEU A 230 -1.95 -3.00 -21.27
C LEU A 230 -1.38 -3.55 -22.58
N LYS A 231 -1.71 -2.93 -23.72
CA LYS A 231 -1.17 -3.35 -25.02
C LYS A 231 0.36 -3.28 -25.04
N GLN A 232 0.95 -2.21 -24.51
CA GLN A 232 2.40 -2.03 -24.44
C GLN A 232 3.07 -3.08 -23.54
N ASN A 233 2.51 -3.39 -22.37
CA ASN A 233 3.04 -4.44 -21.49
C ASN A 233 2.99 -5.82 -22.13
N ASN A 234 1.99 -6.09 -22.97
CA ASN A 234 1.86 -7.36 -23.67
C ASN A 234 2.82 -7.51 -24.86
N SER A 235 3.37 -6.40 -25.36
CA SER A 235 4.36 -6.40 -26.46
C SER A 235 5.83 -6.39 -26.01
N LEU A 236 6.08 -6.24 -24.70
CA LEU A 236 7.41 -6.38 -24.08
C LEU A 236 7.63 -7.84 -23.70
#